data_AF-A0A5K7XAV7-F1
#
_entry.id   AF-A0A5K7XAV7-F1
#
_cell.length_a   1.000
_cell.length_b   1.000
_cell.length_c   1.000
_cell.angle_alpha   90.00
_cell.angle_beta   90.00
_cell.angle_gamma   90.00
#
_symmetry.space_group_name_H-M   'P 1'
#
loop_
_entity.id
_entity.type
_entity.pdbx_description
1 polymer ?
#
loop_
_entity_poly.entity_id
_entity_poly.type
_entity_poly.pdbx_seq_one_letter_code
_entity_poly.pdbx_strand_id
1 'polypeptide(L)'
;MLRAAKYIAILGLFLAAVAAVSGAVAARQYGTGAYFASAVSATMIWAVGSLSLLVVALAPTPAARVNAALLGMLIRMGLPMLALMYFTKSNHPLAAEGIVGLLVVHYLLGLIVETLLSVRLTSATATPAVNATPVAS
;
A
#
# COMPACT_ATOMS: atom_id res chain seq x y z
N MET A 1 -5.43 7.77 15.26
CA MET A 1 -6.41 7.43 14.21
C MET A 1 -6.49 8.48 13.09
N LEU A 2 -6.65 9.78 13.39
CA LEU A 2 -6.77 10.84 12.35
C LEU A 2 -5.59 10.89 11.34
N ARG A 3 -4.35 10.69 11.81
CA ARG A 3 -3.16 10.63 10.93
C ARG A 3 -3.16 9.43 9.98
N ALA A 4 -3.62 8.26 10.44
CA ALA A 4 -3.71 7.05 9.62
C ALA A 4 -4.78 7.20 8.53
N ALA A 5 -5.95 7.73 8.88
CA ALA A 5 -7.01 8.02 7.91
C ALA A 5 -6.54 8.98 6.80
N LYS A 6 -5.80 10.03 7.17
CA LYS A 6 -5.18 10.94 6.20
C LYS A 6 -4.21 10.22 5.26
N TYR A 7 -3.36 9.33 5.76
CA TYR A 7 -2.42 8.59 4.91
C TYR A 7 -3.11 7.57 4.00
N ILE A 8 -4.16 6.91 4.49
CA ILE A 8 -5.03 6.03 3.69
C ILE A 8 -5.68 6.81 2.53
N ALA A 9 -6.18 8.02 2.79
CA ALA A 9 -6.76 8.87 1.76
C ALA A 9 -5.73 9.32 0.72
N ILE A 10 -4.52 9.70 1.16
CA ILE A 10 -3.42 10.08 0.25
C ILE A 10 -3.02 8.90 -0.64
N LEU A 11 -2.89 7.70 -0.07
CA LEU A 11 -2.58 6.49 -0.83
C LEU A 11 -3.66 6.18 -1.87
N GLY A 12 -4.93 6.30 -1.48
CA GLY A 12 -6.07 6.08 -2.40
C GLY A 12 -6.08 7.07 -3.56
N LEU A 13 -5.88 8.36 -3.29
CA LEU A 13 -5.86 9.39 -4.32
C LEU A 13 -4.67 9.21 -5.29
N PHE A 14 -3.50 8.84 -4.75
CA PHE A 14 -2.34 8.50 -5.57
C PHE A 14 -2.61 7.30 -6.48
N LEU A 15 -3.14 6.19 -5.93
CA LEU A 15 -3.44 4.99 -6.71
C LEU A 15 -4.55 5.22 -7.73
N ALA A 16 -5.52 6.08 -7.45
CA ALA A 16 -6.54 6.49 -8.42
C ALA A 16 -5.94 7.25 -9.61
N ALA A 17 -5.00 8.17 -9.35
CA ALA A 17 -4.28 8.88 -10.41
C ALA A 17 -3.42 7.92 -11.24
N VAL A 18 -2.69 7.01 -10.59
CA VAL A 18 -1.92 5.96 -11.26
C VAL A 18 -2.84 5.10 -12.12
N ALA A 19 -3.99 4.68 -11.60
CA ALA A 19 -4.95 3.84 -12.32
C ALA A 19 -5.48 4.51 -13.59
N ALA A 20 -5.77 5.81 -13.54
CA ALA A 20 -6.19 6.55 -14.73
C ALA A 20 -5.09 6.55 -15.80
N VAL A 21 -3.84 6.81 -15.40
CA VAL A 21 -2.69 6.86 -16.32
C VAL A 21 -2.36 5.47 -16.88
N SER A 22 -2.17 4.46 -16.02
CA SER A 22 -1.82 3.11 -16.44
C SER A 22 -2.96 2.44 -17.20
N GLY A 23 -4.21 2.70 -16.82
CA GLY A 23 -5.39 2.24 -17.56
C GLY A 23 -5.43 2.84 -18.97
N ALA A 24 -5.17 4.14 -19.11
CA ALA A 24 -5.11 4.79 -20.42
C ALA A 24 -3.95 4.27 -21.30
N VAL A 25 -2.79 3.98 -20.70
CA VAL A 25 -1.65 3.38 -21.41
C VAL A 25 -1.98 1.94 -21.83
N ALA A 26 -2.48 1.12 -20.92
CA ALA A 26 -2.83 -0.28 -21.18
C ALA A 26 -4.01 -0.43 -22.15
N ALA A 27 -4.94 0.53 -22.17
CA ALA A 27 -6.07 0.52 -23.09
C ALA A 27 -5.65 0.57 -24.56
N ARG A 28 -4.46 1.10 -24.86
CA ARG A 28 -3.88 1.08 -26.22
C ARG A 28 -3.53 -0.32 -26.70
N GLN A 29 -3.29 -1.26 -25.78
CA GLN A 29 -2.87 -2.62 -26.08
C GLN A 29 -3.96 -3.66 -25.81
N TYR A 30 -4.74 -3.48 -24.74
CA TYR A 30 -5.72 -4.46 -24.25
C TYR A 30 -7.18 -3.99 -24.39
N GLY A 31 -7.41 -2.81 -24.96
CA GLY A 31 -8.75 -2.23 -25.14
C GLY A 31 -9.32 -1.59 -23.87
N THR A 32 -10.58 -1.17 -23.94
CA THR A 32 -11.24 -0.39 -22.87
C THR A 32 -11.41 -1.14 -21.55
N GLY A 33 -11.35 -2.49 -21.55
CA GLY A 33 -11.36 -3.30 -20.33
C GLY A 33 -10.17 -2.98 -19.40
N ALA A 34 -9.05 -2.53 -19.95
CA ALA A 34 -7.86 -2.16 -19.18
C ALA A 34 -8.12 -1.10 -18.10
N TYR A 35 -9.09 -0.19 -18.31
CA TYR A 35 -9.48 0.78 -17.28
C TYR A 35 -10.08 0.10 -16.06
N PHE A 36 -10.94 -0.90 -16.28
CA PHE A 36 -11.56 -1.66 -15.20
C PHE A 36 -10.52 -2.56 -14.52
N ALA A 37 -9.70 -3.28 -15.27
CA ALA A 37 -8.59 -4.08 -14.72
C ALA A 37 -7.62 -3.23 -13.89
N SER A 38 -7.33 -1.99 -14.33
CA SER A 38 -6.50 -1.04 -13.60
C SER A 38 -7.16 -0.56 -12.32
N ALA A 39 -8.45 -0.24 -12.35
CA ALA A 39 -9.22 0.17 -11.17
C ALA A 39 -9.32 -0.94 -10.12
N VAL A 40 -9.55 -2.19 -10.56
CA VAL A 40 -9.55 -3.38 -9.69
C VAL A 40 -8.19 -3.56 -9.03
N SER A 41 -7.12 -3.49 -9.82
CA SER A 41 -5.73 -3.59 -9.31
C SER A 41 -5.45 -2.50 -8.26
N ALA A 42 -5.77 -1.25 -8.57
CA ALA A 42 -5.60 -0.13 -7.65
C ALA A 42 -6.38 -0.32 -6.35
N THR A 43 -7.63 -0.78 -6.44
CA THR A 43 -8.49 -1.03 -5.28
C THR A 43 -7.92 -2.15 -4.40
N MET A 44 -7.42 -3.23 -5.00
CA MET A 44 -6.78 -4.31 -4.26
C MET A 44 -5.55 -3.83 -3.50
N ILE A 45 -4.64 -3.11 -4.17
CA ILE A 45 -3.42 -2.61 -3.53
C ILE A 45 -3.76 -1.58 -2.44
N TRP A 46 -4.72 -0.70 -2.70
CA TRP A 46 -5.19 0.25 -1.70
C TRP A 46 -5.78 -0.43 -0.47
N ALA A 47 -6.61 -1.47 -0.64
CA ALA A 47 -7.20 -2.20 0.47
C ALA A 47 -6.13 -2.89 1.32
N VAL A 48 -5.15 -3.54 0.69
CA VAL A 48 -4.03 -4.21 1.35
C VAL A 48 -3.18 -3.19 2.14
N GLY A 49 -2.79 -2.07 1.52
CA GLY A 49 -2.01 -1.04 2.19
C GLY A 49 -2.76 -0.35 3.32
N SER A 50 -4.06 -0.12 3.16
CA SER A 50 -4.93 0.44 4.21
C SER A 50 -5.03 -0.50 5.42
N LEU A 51 -5.20 -1.81 5.17
CA LEU A 51 -5.24 -2.82 6.23
C LEU A 51 -3.91 -2.86 7.00
N SER A 52 -2.79 -2.85 6.29
CA SER A 52 -1.45 -2.78 6.88
C SER A 52 -1.28 -1.56 7.79
N LEU A 53 -1.67 -0.36 7.32
CA LEU A 53 -1.57 0.87 8.11
C LEU A 53 -2.51 0.86 9.33
N LEU A 54 -3.70 0.29 9.21
CA LEU A 54 -4.65 0.14 10.31
C LEU A 54 -4.12 -0.80 11.39
N VAL A 55 -3.56 -1.94 11.00
CA VAL A 55 -2.95 -2.91 11.93
C VAL A 55 -1.84 -2.25 12.75
N VAL A 56 -0.96 -1.46 12.12
CA VAL A 56 0.09 -0.71 12.81
C VAL A 56 -0.49 0.38 13.72
N ALA A 57 -1.53 1.10 13.27
CA ALA A 57 -2.13 2.19 14.02
C ALA A 57 -2.91 1.73 15.27
N LEU A 58 -3.42 0.50 15.27
CA LEU A 58 -4.17 -0.08 16.39
C LEU A 58 -3.27 -0.66 17.49
N ALA A 59 -1.97 -0.83 17.25
CA ALA A 59 -1.06 -1.42 18.21
C ALA A 59 -0.78 -0.47 19.42
N PRO A 60 -1.15 -0.88 20.66
CA PRO A 60 -1.13 0.01 21.82
C PRO A 60 0.27 0.22 22.41
N THR A 61 1.15 -0.80 22.35
CA THR A 61 2.48 -0.76 22.95
C THR A 61 3.60 -0.65 21.91
N PRO A 62 4.78 -0.11 22.26
CA PRO A 62 5.93 -0.03 21.34
C PRO A 62 6.36 -1.40 20.79
N ALA A 63 6.39 -2.44 21.63
CA ALA A 63 6.70 -3.80 21.21
C ALA A 63 5.63 -4.37 20.26
N ALA A 64 4.34 -4.15 20.56
CA ALA A 64 3.25 -4.58 19.68
C ALA A 64 3.28 -3.87 18.32
N ARG A 65 3.77 -2.62 18.25
CA ARG A 65 3.93 -1.89 16.99
C ARG A 65 4.96 -2.50 16.06
N VAL A 66 6.05 -3.05 16.60
CA VAL A 66 7.06 -3.77 15.80
C VAL A 66 6.44 -5.04 15.20
N ASN A 67 5.73 -5.83 16.02
CA ASN A 67 5.04 -7.03 15.55
C ASN A 67 3.94 -6.71 14.53
N ALA A 68 3.17 -5.64 14.76
CA ALA A 68 2.16 -5.15 13.83
C ALA A 68 2.78 -4.62 12.53
N ALA A 69 3.97 -4.01 12.57
CA ALA A 69 4.68 -3.57 11.38
C ALA A 69 5.18 -4.75 10.53
N LEU A 70 5.69 -5.81 11.19
CA LEU A 70 6.07 -7.06 10.54
C LEU A 70 4.87 -7.78 9.93
N LEU A 71 3.75 -7.87 10.66
CA LEU A 71 2.49 -8.42 10.15
C LEU A 71 1.97 -7.61 8.97
N GLY A 72 2.00 -6.29 9.09
CA GLY A 72 1.70 -5.38 7.99
C GLY A 72 2.56 -5.72 6.78
N MET A 73 3.87 -5.90 6.95
CA MET A 73 4.81 -6.24 5.86
C MET A 73 4.48 -7.56 5.18
N LEU A 74 4.12 -8.58 5.98
CA LEU A 74 3.65 -9.86 5.47
C LEU A 74 2.38 -9.71 4.63
N ILE A 75 1.42 -8.90 5.08
CA ILE A 75 0.16 -8.62 4.37
C ILE A 75 0.46 -7.95 3.02
N ARG A 76 1.30 -6.91 2.98
CA ARG A 76 1.64 -6.17 1.74
C ARG A 76 2.40 -7.01 0.73
N MET A 77 3.18 -7.99 1.15
CA MET A 77 3.91 -8.89 0.24
C MET A 77 3.05 -10.08 -0.19
N GLY A 78 2.38 -10.71 0.77
CA GLY A 78 1.64 -11.95 0.57
C GLY A 78 0.40 -11.78 -0.30
N LEU A 79 -0.46 -10.79 0.00
CA LEU A 79 -1.72 -10.61 -0.74
C LEU A 79 -1.51 -10.30 -2.23
N PRO A 80 -0.62 -9.36 -2.62
CA PRO A 80 -0.34 -9.12 -4.03
C PRO A 80 0.28 -10.32 -4.73
N MET A 81 1.15 -11.10 -4.06
CA MET A 81 1.68 -12.34 -4.63
C MET A 81 0.59 -13.39 -4.87
N LEU A 82 -0.32 -13.57 -3.90
CA LEU A 82 -1.45 -14.49 -4.05
C LEU A 82 -2.39 -14.04 -5.17
N ALA A 83 -2.66 -12.74 -5.27
CA ALA A 83 -3.44 -12.17 -6.37
C ALA A 83 -2.77 -12.41 -7.73
N LEU A 84 -1.46 -12.18 -7.82
CA LEU A 84 -0.68 -12.41 -9.03
C LEU A 84 -0.73 -13.89 -9.44
N MET A 85 -0.52 -14.80 -8.50
CA MET A 85 -0.60 -16.25 -8.75
C MET A 85 -2.02 -16.69 -9.16
N TYR A 86 -3.05 -16.09 -8.55
CA TYR A 86 -4.43 -16.36 -8.91
C TYR A 86 -4.74 -15.92 -10.34
N PHE A 87 -4.41 -14.67 -10.71
CA PHE A 87 -4.70 -14.14 -12.05
C PHE A 87 -3.81 -14.72 -13.15
N THR A 88 -2.64 -15.25 -12.83
CA THR A 88 -1.78 -15.94 -13.80
C THR A 88 -2.22 -17.37 -14.08
N LYS A 89 -2.84 -18.05 -13.11
CA LYS A 89 -3.34 -19.43 -13.28
C LYS A 89 -4.80 -19.52 -13.69
N SER A 90 -5.61 -18.52 -13.36
CA SER A 90 -7.02 -18.49 -13.74
C SER A 90 -7.16 -17.94 -15.16
N ASN A 91 -7.94 -18.61 -16.01
CA ASN A 91 -8.38 -18.08 -17.31
C ASN A 91 -9.45 -16.98 -17.12
N HIS A 92 -9.22 -16.07 -16.18
CA HIS A 92 -10.16 -15.02 -15.83
C HIS A 92 -10.21 -13.97 -16.96
N PRO A 93 -11.38 -13.43 -17.31
CA PRO A 93 -11.50 -12.43 -18.39
C PRO A 93 -10.58 -11.21 -18.20
N LEU A 94 -10.36 -10.79 -16.95
CA LEU A 94 -9.43 -9.71 -16.60
C LEU A 94 -7.96 -10.00 -16.97
N ALA A 95 -7.57 -11.27 -17.12
CA ALA A 95 -6.22 -11.63 -17.56
C ALA A 95 -5.98 -11.19 -19.02
N ALA A 96 -7.00 -11.28 -19.87
CA ALA A 96 -6.95 -10.79 -21.25
C ALA A 96 -6.88 -9.25 -21.32
N GLU A 97 -7.35 -8.57 -20.27
CA GLU A 97 -7.32 -7.10 -20.14
C GLU A 97 -6.00 -6.57 -19.54
N GLY A 98 -5.01 -7.46 -19.30
CA GLY A 98 -3.70 -7.06 -18.81
C GLY A 98 -3.61 -6.85 -17.29
N ILE A 99 -4.56 -7.38 -16.51
CA ILE A 99 -4.61 -7.18 -15.04
C ILE A 99 -3.31 -7.59 -14.34
N VAL A 100 -2.62 -8.62 -14.82
CA VAL A 100 -1.37 -9.12 -14.21
C VAL A 100 -0.29 -8.03 -14.24
N GLY A 101 -0.07 -7.40 -15.39
CA GLY A 101 0.90 -6.32 -15.53
C GLY A 101 0.48 -5.07 -14.76
N LEU A 102 -0.80 -4.71 -14.83
CA LEU A 102 -1.35 -3.58 -14.08
C LEU A 102 -1.21 -3.79 -12.57
N LEU A 103 -1.47 -4.98 -12.05
CA LEU A 103 -1.32 -5.31 -10.64
C LEU A 103 0.12 -5.14 -10.18
N VAL A 104 1.10 -5.57 -10.98
CA VAL A 104 2.53 -5.34 -10.69
C VAL A 104 2.85 -3.84 -10.66
N VAL A 105 2.39 -3.07 -11.64
CA VAL A 105 2.63 -1.61 -11.68
C VAL A 105 2.06 -0.91 -10.45
N HIS A 106 0.80 -1.19 -10.10
CA HIS A 106 0.16 -0.58 -8.92
C HIS A 106 0.81 -1.05 -7.63
N TYR A 107 1.22 -2.32 -7.56
CA TYR A 107 1.92 -2.86 -6.41
C TYR A 107 3.24 -2.13 -6.16
N LEU A 108 4.09 -1.97 -7.17
CA LEU A 108 5.39 -1.33 -7.02
C LEU A 108 5.24 0.15 -6.63
N LEU A 109 4.36 0.89 -7.32
CA LEU A 109 4.12 2.30 -7.03
C LEU A 109 3.45 2.49 -5.65
N GLY A 110 2.47 1.66 -5.33
CA GLY A 110 1.81 1.64 -4.03
C GLY A 110 2.79 1.34 -2.88
N LEU A 111 3.70 0.38 -3.08
CA LEU A 111 4.71 0.00 -2.09
C LEU A 111 5.65 1.16 -1.77
N ILE A 112 6.10 1.92 -2.77
CA ILE A 112 6.95 3.10 -2.57
C ILE A 112 6.23 4.14 -1.71
N VAL A 113 5.00 4.49 -2.09
CA VAL A 113 4.21 5.51 -1.36
C VAL A 113 3.85 5.04 0.04
N GLU A 114 3.41 3.80 0.22
CA GLU A 114 3.09 3.24 1.54
C GLU A 114 4.33 3.23 2.44
N THR A 115 5.50 2.89 1.91
CA THR A 115 6.76 2.89 2.66
C THR A 115 7.12 4.30 3.13
N LEU A 116 7.03 5.30 2.24
CA LEU A 116 7.26 6.71 2.59
C LEU A 116 6.28 7.19 3.67
N LEU A 117 5.00 6.88 3.53
CA LEU A 117 3.97 7.25 4.51
C LEU A 117 4.18 6.55 5.85
N SER A 118 4.59 5.28 5.83
CA SER A 118 4.90 4.49 7.03
C SER A 118 6.09 5.07 7.79
N VAL A 119 7.17 5.42 7.09
CA VAL A 119 8.34 6.10 7.70
C VAL A 119 7.92 7.44 8.31
N ARG A 120 7.09 8.24 7.63
CA ARG A 120 6.60 9.50 8.22
C ARG A 120 5.69 9.29 9.43
N LEU A 121 4.92 8.21 9.47
CA LEU A 121 4.09 7.87 10.64
C LEU A 121 4.95 7.50 11.85
N THR A 122 6.04 6.75 11.66
CA THR A 122 6.93 6.32 12.73
C THR A 122 7.85 7.45 13.21
N SER A 123 8.45 8.24 12.30
CA SER A 123 9.31 9.38 12.66
C SER A 123 8.59 10.49 13.41
N ALA A 124 7.30 10.74 13.13
CA ALA A 124 6.51 11.77 13.83
C ALA A 124 6.17 11.41 15.29
N THR A 125 6.56 10.22 15.75
CA THR A 125 6.39 9.76 17.14
C THR A 125 7.72 9.80 17.92
N ALA A 126 8.85 9.95 17.24
CA ALA A 126 10.17 10.08 17.84
C ALA A 126 10.45 11.53 18.28
N THR A 127 9.78 11.97 19.35
CA THR A 127 10.23 13.15 20.10
C THR A 127 11.46 12.74 20.92
N PRO A 128 12.57 13.51 20.90
CA PRO A 128 13.86 13.09 21.42
C PRO A 128 13.86 13.02 22.95
N ALA A 129 14.18 11.84 23.49
CA ALA A 129 14.54 11.66 24.89
C ALA A 129 16.06 11.76 25.02
N VAL A 130 16.66 12.93 24.83
CA VAL A 130 18.08 13.16 25.14
C VAL A 130 18.29 14.60 25.61
N ASN A 131 18.77 14.72 26.87
CA ASN A 131 19.35 15.87 27.57
C ASN A 131 18.43 16.76 28.43
N ALA A 132 18.20 16.32 29.67
CA ALA A 132 18.08 17.22 30.83
C ALA A 132 18.48 16.51 32.13
N THR A 133 19.75 16.18 32.30
CA THR A 133 20.36 16.07 33.64
C THR A 133 21.68 16.86 33.65
N PRO A 134 21.69 18.13 34.07
CA PRO A 134 22.92 18.74 34.53
C PRO A 134 23.32 18.02 35.82
N VAL A 135 24.45 17.31 35.76
CA VAL A 135 25.12 16.78 36.95
C VAL A 135 25.55 17.99 37.77
N ALA A 136 25.01 18.10 38.98
CA ALA A 136 25.41 19.11 39.95
C ALA A 136 26.88 18.92 40.32
N SER A 137 27.64 20.02 40.31
CA SER A 137 28.97 20.14 40.91
C SER A 137 28.92 21.14 42.06
#